data_AF-A0A4Q3RKB1-F1
#
_entry.id   AF-A0A4Q3RKB1-F1
#
_cell.length_a   1.000
_cell.length_b   1.000
_cell.length_c   1.000
_cell.angle_alpha   90.00
_cell.angle_beta   90.00
_cell.angle_gamma   90.00
#
_symmetry.space_group_name_H-M   'P 1'
#
loop_
_entity.id
_entity.type
_entity.pdbx_description
1 polymer ?
#
loop_
_entity_poly.entity_id
_entity_poly.type
_entity_poly.pdbx_seq_one_letter_code
_entity_poly.pdbx_strand_id
1 'polypeptide(L)'
;MIEPEAIELLLHKVANRYGYDFSEYARASLHRRIDLFYTKTKQPSFALMSERLMQDSIFFMNFVEQITVNVTEMFRDANFYKMLREQVLPVLATYPFIRIWHAGCSTG
;
A
#
# COMPACT_ATOMS: atom_id res chain seq x y z
N MET A 1 -21.65 -0.27 -8.40
CA MET A 1 -20.70 -0.77 -7.39
C MET A 1 -20.10 -2.04 -7.96
N ILE A 2 -18.80 -2.28 -7.85
CA ILE A 2 -18.19 -3.49 -8.41
C ILE A 2 -18.57 -4.68 -7.53
N GLU A 3 -18.89 -5.83 -8.15
CA GLU A 3 -19.21 -7.05 -7.40
C GLU A 3 -17.99 -7.53 -6.59
N PRO A 4 -18.15 -7.91 -5.31
CA PRO A 4 -17.07 -8.37 -4.44
C PRO A 4 -16.22 -9.50 -5.06
N GLU A 5 -16.86 -10.47 -5.70
CA GLU A 5 -16.20 -11.62 -6.33
C GLU A 5 -15.28 -11.19 -7.48
N ALA A 6 -15.67 -10.14 -8.22
CA ALA A 6 -14.85 -9.60 -9.29
C ALA A 6 -13.58 -8.91 -8.74
N ILE A 7 -13.71 -8.24 -7.58
CA ILE A 7 -12.57 -7.65 -6.87
C ILE A 7 -11.61 -8.74 -6.40
N GLU A 8 -12.11 -9.80 -5.76
CA GLU A 8 -11.25 -10.90 -5.29
C GLU A 8 -10.51 -11.58 -6.46
N LEU A 9 -11.19 -11.78 -7.60
CA LEU A 9 -10.55 -12.30 -8.80
C LEU A 9 -9.44 -11.38 -9.31
N LEU A 10 -9.63 -10.06 -9.27
CA LEU A 10 -8.60 -9.09 -9.64
C LEU A 10 -7.39 -9.19 -8.68
N LEU A 11 -7.63 -9.26 -7.38
CA LEU A 11 -6.55 -9.36 -6.38
C LEU A 11 -5.73 -10.65 -6.56
N HIS A 12 -6.39 -11.78 -6.82
CA HIS A 12 -5.69 -13.02 -7.16
C HIS A 12 -4.84 -12.90 -8.43
N LYS A 13 -5.36 -12.26 -9.49
CA LYS A 13 -4.59 -12.00 -10.71
C LYS A 13 -3.36 -11.14 -10.44
N VAL A 14 -3.52 -10.08 -9.64
CA VAL A 14 -2.43 -9.18 -9.24
C VAL A 14 -1.36 -9.91 -8.43
N ALA A 15 -1.77 -10.72 -7.45
CA ALA A 15 -0.85 -11.55 -6.67
C ALA A 15 -0.06 -12.51 -7.56
N ASN A 16 -0.73 -13.22 -8.47
CA ASN A 16 -0.07 -14.15 -9.38
C ASN A 16 0.86 -13.48 -10.40
N ARG A 17 0.50 -12.30 -10.91
CA ARG A 17 1.26 -11.60 -11.97
C ARG A 17 2.44 -10.80 -11.43
N TYR A 18 2.25 -10.13 -10.29
CA TYR A 18 3.17 -9.13 -9.76
C TYR A 18 3.68 -9.45 -8.34
N GLY A 19 3.14 -10.45 -7.66
CA GLY A 19 3.53 -10.81 -6.29
C GLY A 19 2.98 -9.89 -5.20
N TYR A 20 2.07 -8.96 -5.54
CA TYR A 20 1.41 -8.10 -4.56
C TYR A 20 0.23 -8.83 -3.94
N ASP A 21 0.38 -9.25 -2.69
CA ASP A 21 -0.70 -9.84 -1.90
C ASP A 21 -1.38 -8.79 -1.02
N PHE A 22 -2.69 -8.63 -1.20
CA PHE A 22 -3.56 -7.74 -0.43
C PHE A 22 -4.50 -8.51 0.49
N SER A 23 -4.29 -9.81 0.70
CA SER A 23 -5.15 -10.69 1.48
C SER A 23 -5.41 -10.18 2.92
N GLU A 24 -4.37 -9.62 3.55
CA GLU A 24 -4.37 -9.08 4.91
C GLU A 24 -4.88 -7.63 5.01
N TYR A 25 -5.27 -7.00 3.91
CA TYR A 25 -5.84 -5.65 3.94
C TYR A 25 -7.32 -5.70 4.39
N ALA A 26 -7.73 -4.69 5.17
CA ALA A 26 -9.13 -4.53 5.56
C ALA A 26 -10.04 -4.38 4.33
N ARG A 27 -10.88 -5.39 4.08
CA ARG A 27 -11.67 -5.53 2.83
C ARG A 27 -12.52 -4.32 2.51
N ALA A 28 -13.25 -3.78 3.48
CA ALA A 28 -14.07 -2.59 3.27
C ALA A 28 -13.25 -1.37 2.79
N SER A 29 -12.03 -1.19 3.31
CA SER A 29 -11.13 -0.11 2.89
C SER A 29 -10.60 -0.37 1.47
N LEU A 30 -10.18 -1.60 1.19
CA LEU A 30 -9.64 -2.00 -0.10
C LEU A 30 -10.68 -1.87 -1.23
N HIS A 31 -11.89 -2.38 -1.02
CA HIS A 31 -13.00 -2.29 -1.98
C HIS A 31 -13.30 -0.83 -2.33
N ARG A 32 -13.47 0.03 -1.30
CA ARG A 32 -13.73 1.45 -1.50
C ARG A 32 -12.63 2.12 -2.33
N ARG A 33 -11.36 1.78 -2.12
CA ARG A 33 -10.24 2.34 -2.88
C ARG A 33 -10.21 1.85 -4.33
N ILE A 34 -10.55 0.58 -4.56
CA ILE A 34 -10.67 0.01 -5.92
C ILE A 34 -11.83 0.66 -6.67
N ASP A 35 -12.99 0.83 -6.04
CA ASP A 35 -14.14 1.55 -6.61
C ASP A 35 -13.79 3.00 -6.97
N LEU A 36 -13.07 3.70 -6.10
CA LEU A 36 -12.59 5.06 -6.34
C LEU A 36 -11.61 5.11 -7.51
N PHE A 37 -10.66 4.17 -7.57
CA PHE A 37 -9.70 4.07 -8.68
C PHE A 37 -10.42 3.81 -10.01
N TYR A 38 -11.37 2.87 -10.03
CA TYR A 38 -12.18 2.56 -11.22
C TYR A 38 -12.97 3.79 -11.69
N THR A 39 -13.61 4.50 -10.77
CA THR A 39 -14.36 5.73 -11.05
C THR A 39 -13.44 6.83 -11.62
N LYS A 40 -12.26 7.02 -11.03
CA LYS A 40 -11.28 8.04 -11.44
C LYS A 40 -10.69 7.77 -12.82
N THR A 41 -10.46 6.50 -13.16
CA THR A 41 -9.84 6.08 -14.43
C THR A 41 -10.82 5.98 -15.59
N LYS A 42 -12.13 6.07 -15.33
CA LYS A 42 -13.21 6.08 -16.34
C LYS A 42 -13.09 4.94 -17.37
N GLN A 43 -12.69 3.75 -16.92
CA GLN A 43 -12.57 2.61 -17.81
C GLN A 43 -13.96 2.15 -18.28
N PRO A 44 -14.10 1.64 -19.52
CA PRO A 44 -15.42 1.29 -20.06
C PRO A 44 -16.10 0.13 -19.32
N SER A 45 -15.31 -0.75 -18.70
CA SER A 45 -15.78 -1.80 -17.81
C SER A 45 -14.70 -2.20 -16.81
N PHE A 46 -15.12 -2.83 -15.70
CA PHE A 46 -14.18 -3.39 -14.73
C PHE A 46 -13.30 -4.50 -15.32
N ALA A 47 -13.85 -5.29 -16.26
CA ALA A 47 -13.09 -6.32 -16.97
C ALA A 47 -11.95 -5.70 -17.80
N LEU A 48 -12.22 -4.63 -18.55
CA LEU A 48 -11.19 -3.91 -19.31
C LEU A 48 -10.15 -3.25 -18.40
N MET A 49 -10.56 -2.73 -17.24
CA MET A 49 -9.60 -2.26 -16.23
C MET A 49 -8.71 -3.41 -15.74
N SER A 50 -9.28 -4.57 -15.42
CA SER A 50 -8.54 -5.75 -14.97
C SER A 50 -7.54 -6.24 -16.03
N GLU A 51 -7.94 -6.27 -17.31
CA GLU A 51 -7.03 -6.63 -18.41
C GLU A 51 -5.90 -5.61 -18.57
N ARG A 52 -6.22 -4.32 -18.54
CA ARG A 52 -5.23 -3.25 -18.64
C ARG A 52 -4.22 -3.33 -17.49
N LEU A 53 -4.68 -3.62 -16.27
CA LEU A 53 -3.80 -3.83 -15.11
C LEU A 53 -2.79 -4.96 -15.31
N MET A 54 -3.06 -5.94 -16.18
CA MET A 54 -2.12 -7.04 -16.47
C MET A 54 -1.14 -6.73 -17.61
N GLN A 55 -1.47 -5.76 -18.47
CA GLN A 55 -0.73 -5.45 -19.70
C GLN A 55 0.12 -4.17 -19.57
N ASP A 56 -0.34 -3.20 -18.78
CA ASP A 56 0.27 -1.88 -18.64
C ASP A 56 0.86 -1.73 -17.23
N SER A 57 2.18 -1.90 -17.12
CA SER A 57 2.88 -1.81 -15.84
C SER A 57 2.82 -0.42 -15.21
N ILE A 58 2.71 0.64 -16.01
CA ILE A 58 2.59 2.02 -15.52
C ILE A 58 1.21 2.20 -14.88
N PHE A 59 0.17 1.72 -15.56
CA PHE A 59 -1.19 1.72 -15.01
C PHE A 59 -1.30 0.88 -13.74
N PHE A 60 -0.62 -0.27 -13.69
CA PHE A 60 -0.53 -1.10 -12.49
C PHE A 60 0.15 -0.39 -11.31
N MET A 61 1.29 0.28 -11.54
CA MET A 61 1.97 1.00 -10.46
C MET A 61 1.10 2.12 -9.89
N ASN A 62 0.39 2.86 -10.76
CA ASN A 62 -0.60 3.85 -10.32
C ASN A 62 -1.74 3.20 -9.51
N PHE A 63 -2.24 2.03 -9.94
CA PHE A 63 -3.24 1.28 -9.17
C PHE A 63 -2.76 0.98 -7.76
N VAL A 64 -1.57 0.38 -7.61
CA VAL A 64 -0.97 0.07 -6.30
C VAL A 64 -0.88 1.32 -5.44
N GLU A 65 -0.35 2.41 -5.97
CA GLU A 65 -0.20 3.68 -5.25
C GLU A 65 -1.53 4.23 -4.74
N GLN A 66 -2.61 4.10 -5.52
CA GLN A 66 -3.93 4.62 -5.14
C GLN A 66 -4.65 3.73 -4.13
N ILE A 67 -4.42 2.41 -4.15
CA ILE A 67 -5.07 1.47 -3.23
C ILE A 67 -4.33 1.29 -1.91
N THR A 68 -3.05 1.65 -1.83
CA THR A 68 -2.29 1.65 -0.56
C THR A 68 -2.47 2.96 0.21
N VAL A 69 -2.07 2.95 1.49
CA VAL A 69 -2.06 4.13 2.34
C VAL A 69 -0.64 4.68 2.38
N ASN A 70 -0.37 5.74 1.60
CA ASN A 70 0.97 6.34 1.50
C ASN A 70 1.07 7.70 2.21
N VAL A 71 0.07 8.11 2.99
CA VAL A 71 0.12 9.38 3.73
C VAL A 71 1.11 9.26 4.89
N THR A 72 2.14 10.11 4.90
CA THR A 72 3.15 10.21 5.95
C THR A 72 3.43 11.68 6.29
N GLU A 73 3.98 11.94 7.47
CA GLU A 73 4.39 13.27 7.93
C GLU A 73 5.59 13.16 8.87
N MET A 74 6.36 14.25 9.01
CA MET A 74 7.52 14.29 9.90
C MET A 74 7.07 14.12 11.36
N PHE A 75 7.70 13.17 12.06
CA PHE A 75 7.40 12.89 13.47
C PHE A 75 5.92 12.55 13.74
N ARG A 76 5.26 11.84 12.82
CA ARG A 76 3.83 11.48 12.86
C ARG A 76 3.30 11.03 14.22
N ASP A 77 4.09 10.27 14.97
CA ASP A 77 3.83 9.98 16.38
C ASP A 77 4.93 10.58 17.26
N ALA A 78 4.70 11.82 17.70
CA ALA A 78 5.66 12.55 18.53
C ALA A 78 6.06 11.81 19.81
N ASN A 79 5.14 11.04 20.41
CA ASN A 79 5.42 10.27 21.63
C ASN A 79 6.33 9.07 21.34
N PHE A 80 6.12 8.39 20.21
CA PHE A 80 7.03 7.34 19.75
C PHE A 80 8.46 7.88 19.60
N TYR A 81 8.65 9.01 18.89
CA TYR A 81 9.98 9.57 18.66
C TYR A 81 10.63 10.09 19.95
N LYS A 82 9.83 10.63 20.88
CA LYS A 82 10.33 11.01 22.22
C LYS A 82 10.85 9.79 22.98
N MET A 83 10.08 8.70 23.01
CA MET A 83 10.48 7.45 23.66
C MET A 83 11.72 6.84 22.98
N LEU A 84 11.75 6.80 21.65
CA LEU A 84 12.91 6.37 20.87
C LEU A 84 14.17 7.14 21.28
N ARG A 85 14.08 8.47 21.41
CA ARG A 85 15.20 9.34 21.80
C ARG A 85 15.63 9.14 23.25
N GLU A 86 14.69 9.09 24.18
CA GLU A 86 14.97 9.14 25.62
C GLU A 86 15.31 7.77 26.20
N GLN A 87 14.79 6.68 25.62
CA GLN A 87 14.87 5.35 26.21
C GLN A 87 15.62 4.35 25.34
N VAL A 88 15.39 4.34 24.02
CA VAL A 88 15.93 3.32 23.11
C VAL A 88 17.32 3.69 22.58
N LEU A 89 17.49 4.90 22.05
CA LEU A 89 18.76 5.35 21.47
C LEU A 89 19.93 5.34 22.47
N PRO A 90 19.77 5.70 23.76
CA PRO A 90 20.87 5.60 24.74
C PRO A 90 21.38 4.16 24.92
N VAL A 91 20.48 3.16 24.88
CA VAL A 91 20.86 1.75 24.95
C VAL A 91 21.56 1.32 23.66
N LEU A 92 21.03 1.71 22.49
CA LEU A 92 21.64 1.37 21.19
C LEU A 92 23.00 2.05 20.98
N ALA A 93 23.23 3.22 21.58
CA ALA A 93 24.50 3.94 21.53
C ALA A 93 25.65 3.21 22.26
N THR A 94 25.36 2.16 23.03
CA THR A 94 26.39 1.30 23.64
C THR A 94 27.04 0.34 22.64
N TYR A 95 26.41 0.13 21.48
CA TYR A 95 26.95 -0.70 20.40
C TYR A 95 27.83 0.13 19.45
N PRO A 96 28.84 -0.48 18.81
CA PRO A 96 29.75 0.25 17.90
C PRO A 96 29.05 0.81 16.65
N PHE A 97 27.91 0.23 16.24
CA PHE A 97 27.12 0.70 15.11
C PHE A 97 25.62 0.52 15.38
N ILE A 98 24.83 1.51 15.00
CA ILE A 98 23.37 1.44 15.01
C ILE A 98 22.90 1.24 13.56
N ARG A 99 22.11 0.19 13.32
CA ARG A 99 21.49 -0.08 12.01
C ARG A 99 19.97 -0.01 12.18
N ILE A 100 19.32 0.86 11.43
CA ILE A 100 17.87 1.10 11.51
C ILE A 100 17.25 0.67 10.18
N TRP A 101 16.14 -0.07 10.25
CA TRP A 101 15.31 -0.37 9.10
C TRP A 101 13.95 0.32 9.26
N HIS A 102 13.62 1.24 8.35
CA HIS A 102 12.30 1.89 8.29
C HIS A 102 11.41 1.13 7.30
N ALA A 103 10.75 0.08 7.78
CA ALA A 103 9.82 -0.70 6.96
C ALA A 103 8.53 0.10 6.71
N GLY A 104 8.14 0.25 5.43
CA GLY A 104 6.96 1.04 5.05
C GLY A 104 7.19 2.56 5.09
N CYS A 105 8.35 3.03 4.62
CA CYS A 105 8.77 4.44 4.69
C CYS A 105 7.95 5.44 3.86
N SER A 106 7.05 4.97 3.00
CA SER A 106 6.30 5.83 2.06
C SER A 106 7.23 6.77 1.28
N THR A 107 7.17 8.08 1.52
CA THR A 107 7.99 9.11 0.84
C THR A 107 9.28 9.47 1.57
N GLY A 108 9.62 8.81 2.68
CA GLY A 108 10.83 9.09 3.48
C GLY A 108 10.68 8.67 4.94
#